data_AF-A0A950I752-F1
#
_entry.id   AF-A0A950I752-F1
#
_cell.length_a   1.000
_cell.length_b   1.000
_cell.length_c   1.000
_cell.angle_alpha   90.00
_cell.angle_beta   90.00
_cell.angle_gamma   90.00
#
_symmetry.space_group_name_H-M   'P 1'
#
loop_
_entity.id
_entity.type
_entity.pdbx_description
1 polymer ?
#
loop_
_entity_poly.entity_id
_entity_poly.type
_entity_poly.pdbx_seq_one_letter_code
_entity_poly.pdbx_strand_id
1 'polypeptide(L)' 'MPTRKEVLTLPVETLTPLLIGWMVHSPIEIVPSRIQIEQVIALLLQRDDSNHLEKLLQMCSTYAHNQ' A
#
# COMPACT_ATOMS: atom_id res chain seq x y z
N MET A 1 6.31 8.18 -0.34
CA MET A 1 4.95 7.90 -0.85
C MET A 1 5.07 7.16 -2.18
N PRO A 2 4.42 5.99 -2.33
CA PRO A 2 4.35 5.25 -3.59
C PRO A 2 3.58 6.06 -4.64
N THR A 3 4.02 6.01 -5.88
CA THR A 3 3.27 6.56 -7.01
C THR A 3 2.23 5.55 -7.52
N ARG A 4 1.19 6.05 -8.20
CA ARG A 4 0.19 5.20 -8.85
C ARG A 4 0.81 4.17 -9.79
N LYS A 5 1.81 4.59 -10.57
CA LYS A 5 2.52 3.71 -11.50
C LYS A 5 3.19 2.56 -10.76
N GLU A 6 3.92 2.85 -9.68
CA GLU A 6 4.58 1.84 -8.86
C GLU A 6 3.59 0.82 -8.28
N VAL A 7 2.47 1.29 -7.72
CA VAL A 7 1.45 0.40 -7.14
C VAL A 7 0.84 -0.53 -8.20
N LEU A 8 0.62 -0.04 -9.43
CA LEU A 8 0.02 -0.84 -10.50
C LEU A 8 0.99 -1.77 -11.21
N THR A 9 2.27 -1.41 -11.31
CA THR A 9 3.21 -2.13 -12.21
C THR A 9 4.32 -2.88 -11.50
N LEU A 10 4.68 -2.53 -10.25
CA LEU A 10 5.75 -3.24 -9.57
C LEU A 10 5.32 -4.67 -9.20
N PRO A 11 6.23 -5.65 -9.29
CA PRO A 11 6.00 -6.99 -8.74
C PRO A 11 5.69 -6.92 -7.23
N VAL A 12 4.86 -7.82 -6.73
CA VAL A 12 4.43 -7.85 -5.32
C VAL A 12 5.62 -7.88 -4.35
N GLU A 13 6.66 -8.65 -4.69
CA GLU A 13 7.90 -8.76 -3.93
C GLU A 13 8.67 -7.43 -3.79
N THR A 14 8.57 -6.55 -4.79
CA THR A 14 9.19 -5.20 -4.75
C THR A 14 8.25 -4.18 -4.12
N LEU A 15 6.94 -4.29 -4.38
CA LEU A 15 5.93 -3.37 -3.88
C LEU A 15 5.74 -3.49 -2.36
N THR A 16 5.83 -4.71 -1.82
CA THR A 16 5.62 -5.00 -0.40
C THR A 16 6.58 -4.22 0.52
N PRO A 17 7.91 -4.33 0.38
CA PRO A 17 8.84 -3.59 1.25
C PRO A 17 8.71 -2.07 1.07
N LEU A 18 8.35 -1.60 -0.13
CA LEU A 18 8.13 -0.19 -0.40
C LEU A 18 6.91 0.35 0.39
N LEU A 19 5.79 -0.37 0.36
CA LEU A 19 4.60 0.02 1.12
C LEU A 19 4.81 -0.09 2.63
N ILE A 20 5.51 -1.11 3.11
CA ILE A 20 5.88 -1.24 4.53
C ILE A 20 6.75 -0.06 4.96
N GLY A 21 7.80 0.25 4.20
CA GLY A 21 8.68 1.39 4.47
C GLY A 21 7.91 2.70 4.57
N TRP A 22 6.96 2.90 3.67
CA TRP A 22 6.11 4.08 3.69
C TRP A 22 5.07 4.10 4.82
N MET A 23 4.49 2.97 5.23
CA MET A 23 3.48 2.95 6.30
C MET A 23 4.07 2.95 7.71
N VAL A 24 5.15 2.18 7.93
CA VAL A 24 5.69 1.88 9.26
C VAL A 24 6.94 2.69 9.58
N HIS A 25 7.74 3.03 8.57
CA HIS A 25 9.05 3.66 8.76
C HIS A 25 9.09 5.13 8.29
N SER A 26 7.93 5.71 7.98
CA SER A 26 7.83 7.13 7.64
C SER A 26 8.04 8.00 8.88
N PRO A 27 8.89 9.05 8.83
CA PRO A 27 8.89 10.10 9.85
C PRO A 27 7.49 10.72 10.01
N ILE A 28 7.19 11.22 11.21
CA ILE A 28 5.85 11.71 11.61
C ILE A 28 5.24 12.67 10.58
N GLU A 29 6.04 13.56 10.01
CA GLU A 29 5.61 14.57 9.02
C GLU A 29 5.23 13.98 7.65
N ILE A 30 5.56 12.71 7.37
CA ILE A 30 5.24 12.04 6.09
C ILE A 30 4.48 10.72 6.28
N VAL A 31 3.93 10.49 7.47
CA VAL A 31 3.06 9.36 7.76
C VAL A 31 1.85 9.41 6.82
N PRO A 32 1.54 8.29 6.12
CA PRO A 32 0.42 8.29 5.20
C PRO A 32 -0.90 8.46 5.92
N SER A 33 -1.71 9.41 5.45
CA SER A 33 -3.08 9.56 5.88
C SER A 33 -3.94 8.39 5.42
N ARG A 34 -5.06 8.16 6.11
CA ARG A 34 -6.08 7.17 5.73
C ARG A 34 -6.49 7.26 4.25
N ILE A 35 -6.74 8.47 3.73
CA ILE A 35 -7.13 8.69 2.32
C ILE A 35 -6.06 8.18 1.35
N GLN A 36 -4.77 8.41 1.66
CA GLN A 36 -3.68 7.94 0.81
C GLN A 36 -3.60 6.40 0.80
N ILE A 37 -3.88 5.75 1.92
CA ILE A 37 -3.91 4.27 1.99
C ILE A 37 -5.13 3.70 1.26
N GLU A 38 -6.31 4.32 1.39
CA GLU A 38 -7.50 3.92 0.64
C GLU A 38 -7.28 4.03 -0.89
N GLN A 39 -6.55 5.07 -1.35
CA GLN A 39 -6.13 5.17 -2.75
C GLN A 39 -5.21 4.02 -3.18
N VAL A 40 -4.26 3.62 -2.34
CA VAL A 40 -3.40 2.47 -2.63
C VAL A 40 -4.21 1.17 -2.70
N ILE A 41 -5.15 0.96 -1.77
CA ILE A 41 -6.05 -0.21 -1.80
C ILE A 41 -6.84 -0.24 -3.12
N ALA A 42 -7.42 0.88 -3.53
CA ALA A 42 -8.18 0.97 -4.78
C ALA A 42 -7.33 0.65 -6.03
N LEU A 43 -6.03 0.95 -5.99
CA LEU A 43 -5.09 0.60 -7.07
C LEU A 43 -4.70 -0.89 -7.02
N LEU A 44 -4.46 -1.44 -5.84
CA LEU A 44 -4.15 -2.87 -5.68
C LEU A 44 -5.30 -3.76 -6.17
N LEU A 45 -6.54 -3.35 -5.92
CA LEU A 45 -7.75 -4.06 -6.38
C LEU A 45 -7.94 -4.03 -7.91
N GLN A 46 -7.22 -3.17 -8.64
CA GLN A 46 -7.25 -3.14 -10.11
C GLN A 46 -6.28 -4.13 -10.75
N ARG A 47 -5.45 -4.82 -9.96
CA ARG A 47 -4.43 -5.73 -10.48
C ARG A 47 -4.97 -7.16 -10.60
N ASP A 48 -4.54 -7.84 -11.65
CA ASP A 48 -4.96 -9.22 -11.95
C ASP A 48 -4.26 -10.29 -11.07
N ASP A 49 -3.21 -9.91 -10.33
CA ASP A 49 -2.46 -10.79 -9.43
C ASP A 49 -3.01 -10.80 -7.99
N SER A 50 -4.33 -10.63 -7.85
CA SER A 50 -5.05 -10.46 -6.57
C SER A 50 -4.70 -11.51 -5.50
N ASN A 51 -4.46 -12.77 -5.90
CA ASN A 51 -4.10 -13.85 -4.98
C ASN A 51 -2.77 -13.62 -4.25
N HIS A 52 -1.84 -12.89 -4.86
CA HIS A 52 -0.56 -12.55 -4.23
C HIS A 52 -0.64 -11.26 -3.41
N LEU A 53 -1.71 -10.47 -3.59
CA LEU A 53 -1.90 -9.17 -2.94
C LEU A 53 -2.71 -9.25 -1.65
N GLU A 54 -3.33 -10.38 -1.33
CA GLU A 54 -4.23 -10.52 -0.17
C GLU A 54 -3.61 -10.01 1.14
N LYS A 55 -2.37 -10.45 1.43
CA LYS A 55 -1.64 -10.01 2.64
C LYS A 55 -1.36 -8.51 2.63
N LEU A 56 -1.05 -7.96 1.44
CA LEU A 56 -0.75 -6.54 1.27
C LEU A 56 -2.01 -5.69 1.47
N LEU A 57 -3.12 -6.12 0.89
CA LEU A 57 -4.44 -5.51 1.05
C LEU A 57 -4.90 -5.54 2.51
N GLN A 58 -4.70 -6.67 3.20
CA GLN A 58 -5.03 -6.80 4.62
C GLN A 58 -4.21 -5.84 5.48
N MET A 59 -2.90 -5.73 5.21
CA MET A 59 -2.04 -4.78 5.93
C MET A 59 -2.48 -3.33 5.70
N CYS A 60 -2.71 -2.92 4.46
CA CYS A 60 -3.18 -1.57 4.15
C CYS A 60 -4.53 -1.28 4.80
N SER A 61 -5.47 -2.24 4.77
CA SER A 61 -6.80 -2.09 5.39
C SER A 61 -6.71 -1.96 6.91
N THR A 62 -5.85 -2.75 7.55
CA THR A 62 -5.60 -2.68 9.00
C THR A 62 -5.01 -1.34 9.39
N TYR A 63 -4.05 -0.83 8.60
CA TYR A 63 -3.45 0.47 8.83
C TYR A 63 -4.49 1.60 8.72
N ALA A 64 -5.30 1.60 7.65
CA ALA A 64 -6.34 2.60 7.43
C ALA A 64 -7.42 2.60 8.51
N HIS A 65 -7.68 1.44 9.14
CA HIS A 65 -8.64 1.31 10.23
C HIS A 65 -8.10 1.79 11.58
N ASN A 66 -6.79 1.68 11.81
CA ASN A 66 -6.14 2.05 13.07
C ASN A 66 -5.63 3.51 13.11
N GLN A 67 -5.85 4.27 12.04
CA GLN A 67 -5.58 5.71 11.93
C GLN A 67 -6.84 6.51 12.26
#